data_AF-A0A3M1I9J3-F1
#
_entry.id   AF-A0A3M1I9J3-F1
#
_cell.length_a   1.000
_cell.length_b   1.000
_cell.length_c   1.000
_cell.angle_alpha   90.00
_cell.angle_beta   90.00
_cell.angle_gamma   90.00
#
_symmetry.space_group_name_H-M   'P 1'
#
loop_
_entity.id
_entity.type
_entity.pdbx_description
1 polymer ?
#
loop_
_entity_poly.entity_id
_entity_poly.type
_entity_poly.pdbx_seq_one_letter_code
_entity_poly.pdbx_strand_id
1 'polypeptide(L)'
;MPELLNIVHRRAGFLVLNKPAGLVCHPTKRGPTSSLVGRLRLALGERAGIHLINRLDRETSGLVVVATEPEAARHLRRLWS
;
A
#
# COMPACT_ATOMS: atom_id res chain seq x y z
N MET A 1 -19.71 0.54 1.75
CA MET A 1 -18.53 0.99 0.96
C MET A 1 -17.73 -0.27 0.65
N PRO A 2 -17.29 -0.54 -0.59
CA PRO A 2 -16.34 -1.62 -0.81
C PRO A 2 -15.15 -1.40 0.14
N GLU A 3 -14.60 -2.49 0.70
CA GLU A 3 -13.52 -2.42 1.68
C GLU A 3 -12.43 -1.45 1.18
N LEU A 4 -12.13 -0.45 2.00
CA LEU A 4 -11.17 0.61 1.68
C LEU A 4 -9.81 0.02 1.28
N LEU A 5 -9.46 -1.13 1.85
CA LEU A 5 -8.29 -1.93 1.55
C LEU A 5 -8.70 -3.41 1.46
N ASN A 6 -8.29 -4.09 0.40
CA ASN A 6 -8.35 -5.54 0.33
C ASN A 6 -7.01 -6.11 0.83
N ILE A 7 -6.93 -6.45 2.12
CA ILE A 7 -5.73 -7.00 2.75
C ILE A 7 -5.76 -8.52 2.62
N VAL A 8 -4.84 -9.09 1.85
CA VAL A 8 -4.72 -10.55 1.69
C VAL A 8 -3.78 -11.18 2.73
N HIS A 9 -2.86 -10.38 3.29
CA HIS A 9 -1.93 -10.84 4.31
C HIS A 9 -1.50 -9.72 5.25
N ARG A 10 -1.34 -10.02 6.54
CA ARG A 10 -0.80 -9.10 7.54
C ARG A 10 0.13 -9.84 8.50
N ARG A 11 1.27 -9.22 8.79
CA ARG A 11 2.28 -9.66 9.77
C ARG A 11 2.84 -8.44 10.50
N ALA A 12 3.68 -8.67 11.52
CA ALA A 12 4.44 -7.61 12.15
C ALA A 12 5.30 -6.88 11.11
N GLY A 13 5.22 -5.55 11.06
CA GLY A 13 6.00 -4.71 10.16
C GLY A 13 5.60 -4.64 8.68
N PHE A 14 4.67 -5.46 8.17
CA PHE A 14 4.20 -5.34 6.79
C PHE A 14 2.82 -5.97 6.52
N LEU A 15 2.25 -5.62 5.37
CA LEU A 15 1.01 -6.19 4.86
C LEU A 15 1.05 -6.33 3.33
N VAL A 16 0.23 -7.24 2.82
CA VAL A 16 0.04 -7.48 1.38
C VAL A 16 -1.41 -7.18 1.04
N LEU A 17 -1.57 -6.40 -0.02
CA LEU A 17 -2.83 -5.87 -0.50
C LEU A 17 -3.12 -6.43 -1.88
N ASN A 18 -4.38 -6.71 -2.20
CA ASN A 18 -4.80 -6.82 -3.59
C ASN A 18 -5.29 -5.45 -4.07
N LYS A 19 -4.45 -4.70 -4.78
CA LYS A 19 -4.79 -3.39 -5.34
C LYS A 19 -5.74 -3.60 -6.53
N PRO A 20 -6.90 -2.93 -6.58
CA PRO A 20 -7.75 -2.96 -7.77
C PRO A 20 -7.12 -2.18 -8.94
N ALA A 21 -7.56 -2.50 -10.16
CA ALA A 21 -7.33 -1.64 -11.33
C ALA A 21 -8.06 -0.30 -11.17
N GLY A 22 -7.61 0.73 -11.88
CA GLY A 22 -8.11 2.10 -11.78
C GLY A 22 -7.58 2.90 -10.58
N LEU A 23 -6.82 2.28 -9.66
CA LEU A 23 -6.27 2.94 -8.46
C LEU A 23 -4.75 3.17 -8.59
N VAL A 24 -4.32 4.42 -8.44
CA VAL A 24 -2.88 4.77 -8.40
C VAL A 24 -2.24 4.40 -7.06
N CYS A 25 -0.95 4.08 -7.07
CA CYS A 25 -0.23 3.76 -5.84
C CYS A 25 0.02 5.00 -4.95
N HIS A 26 0.51 6.10 -5.54
CA HIS A 26 0.82 7.33 -4.81
C HIS A 26 -0.31 8.37 -4.90
N PRO A 27 -0.43 9.27 -3.91
CA PRO A 27 -1.46 10.31 -3.91
C PRO A 27 -1.41 11.19 -5.15
N THR A 28 -2.59 11.57 -5.62
CA THR A 28 -2.78 12.62 -6.63
C THR A 28 -3.60 13.75 -6.00
N LYS A 29 -3.85 14.83 -6.74
CA LYS A 29 -4.66 15.97 -6.28
C LYS A 29 -6.14 15.65 -6.02
N ARG A 30 -6.57 14.38 -6.12
CA ARG A 30 -7.98 13.93 -6.11
C ARG A 30 -8.48 13.43 -4.74
N GLY A 31 -7.82 13.84 -3.64
CA GLY A 31 -8.26 13.54 -2.28
C GLY A 31 -7.70 12.23 -1.68
N PRO A 32 -8.02 11.92 -0.41
CA PRO A 32 -7.30 10.93 0.39
C PRO A 32 -7.60 9.47 -0.01
N THR A 33 -8.76 9.18 -0.62
CA THR A 33 -9.10 7.83 -1.11
C THR A 33 -8.64 7.56 -2.55
N SER A 34 -8.05 8.55 -3.22
CA SER A 34 -7.68 8.48 -4.64
C SER A 34 -6.44 7.64 -4.94
N SER A 35 -5.73 7.17 -3.90
CA SER A 35 -4.53 6.36 -4.05
C SER A 35 -4.45 5.27 -2.98
N LEU A 36 -3.65 4.23 -3.25
CA LEU A 36 -3.40 3.17 -2.29
C LEU A 36 -2.78 3.71 -0.99
N VAL A 37 -1.76 4.58 -1.09
CA VAL A 37 -1.12 5.22 0.09
C VAL A 37 -2.11 6.05 0.89
N GLY A 38 -2.97 6.83 0.22
CA GLY A 38 -3.96 7.64 0.91
C GLY A 38 -4.99 6.78 1.65
N ARG A 39 -5.47 5.70 1.02
CA ARG A 39 -6.35 4.72 1.68
C ARG A 39 -5.67 4.03 2.86
N LEU A 40 -4.38 3.72 2.74
CA LEU A 40 -3.58 3.16 3.85
C LEU A 40 -3.45 4.13 5.02
N ARG A 41 -3.24 5.42 4.77
CA ARG A 41 -3.18 6.44 5.82
C ARG A 41 -4.52 6.63 6.52
N LEU A 42 -5.62 6.61 5.79
CA LEU A 42 -6.95 6.64 6.39
C LEU A 42 -7.20 5.42 7.29
N ALA A 43 -6.74 4.23 6.88
CA ALA A 43 -6.97 2.99 7.62
C ALA A 43 -6.00 2.77 8.79
N LEU A 44 -4.75 3.22 8.68
CA LEU A 44 -3.68 2.94 9.65
C LEU A 44 -3.25 4.18 10.46
N GLY A 45 -3.80 5.35 10.13
CA GLY A 45 -3.45 6.64 10.70
C GLY A 45 -2.48 7.44 9.83
N GLU A 46 -2.65 8.77 9.81
CA GLU A 46 -1.85 9.69 8.98
C GLU A 46 -0.34 9.63 9.27
N ARG A 47 0.04 9.24 10.49
CA ARG A 47 1.43 9.10 10.92
C ARG A 47 2.00 7.69 10.72
N ALA A 48 1.23 6.75 10.16
CA ALA A 48 1.73 5.41 9.89
C ALA A 48 2.91 5.47 8.92
N GLY A 49 3.98 4.75 9.23
CA GLY A 49 5.05 4.50 8.26
C GLY A 49 4.46 3.70 7.10
N ILE A 50 4.40 4.26 5.89
CA ILE A 50 3.90 3.55 4.71
C ILE A 50 5.02 3.51 3.68
N HIS A 51 5.58 2.32 3.48
CA HIS A 51 6.64 2.07 2.53
C HIS A 51 6.16 1.06 1.49
N LEU A 52 5.82 1.55 0.29
CA LEU A 52 5.55 0.67 -0.85
C LEU A 52 6.86 -0.06 -1.22
N ILE A 53 6.83 -1.39 -1.26
CA ILE A 53 7.96 -2.21 -1.67
C ILE A 53 7.94 -2.38 -3.19
N ASN A 54 6.76 -2.68 -3.74
CA ASN A 54 6.50 -2.68 -5.16
C ASN A 54 5.36 -1.72 -5.50
N ARG A 55 5.21 -1.45 -6.80
CA ARG A 55 4.12 -0.63 -7.33
C ARG A 55 3.55 -1.30 -8.56
N LEU A 56 2.28 -1.01 -8.81
CA LEU A 56 1.57 -1.39 -10.01
C LEU A 56 1.03 -0.11 -10.66
N ASP A 57 0.96 -0.14 -11.99
CA ASP A 57 0.32 0.93 -12.75
C ASP A 57 -1.16 1.06 -12.38
N ARG A 58 -1.74 2.22 -12.71
CA ARG A 58 -3.12 2.54 -12.36
C ARG A 58 -4.09 1.45 -12.81
N GLU A 59 -3.97 1.03 -14.07
CA GLU A 59 -4.87 0.07 -14.70
C GLU A 59 -4.55 -1.40 -14.36
N THR A 60 -3.46 -1.65 -13.63
CA THR A 60 -3.06 -3.01 -13.23
C THR A 60 -3.62 -3.37 -11.87
N SER A 61 -4.32 -4.50 -11.76
CA SER A 61 -4.70 -5.10 -10.48
C SER A 61 -3.65 -6.10 -10.01
N GLY A 62 -3.59 -6.35 -8.70
CA GLY A 62 -2.73 -7.41 -8.16
C GLY A 62 -2.07 -7.06 -6.83
N LEU A 63 -1.08 -7.88 -6.47
CA LEU A 63 -0.47 -7.83 -5.15
C LEU A 63 0.49 -6.65 -4.99
N VAL A 64 0.29 -5.89 -3.93
CA VAL A 64 1.20 -4.83 -3.48
C VAL A 64 1.63 -5.12 -2.04
N VAL A 65 2.94 -5.18 -1.84
CA VAL A 65 3.58 -5.34 -0.53
C VAL A 65 3.88 -3.96 0.03
N VAL A 66 3.45 -3.74 1.28
CA VAL A 66 3.64 -2.48 1.99
C VAL A 66 4.25 -2.77 3.36
N ALA A 67 5.43 -2.22 3.61
CA ALA A 67 6.01 -2.24 4.94
C ALA A 67 5.46 -1.07 5.79
N THR A 68 5.12 -1.37 7.03
CA THR A 68 4.64 -0.41 8.04
C THR A 68 5.73 0.07 8.99
N GLU A 69 6.88 -0.61 8.97
CA GLU A 69 8.04 -0.30 9.81
C GLU A 69 9.30 -0.10 8.95
N PRO A 70 10.22 0.81 9.34
CA PRO A 70 11.42 1.10 8.57
C PRO A 70 12.34 -0.12 8.38
N GLU A 71 12.45 -0.97 9.40
CA GLU A 71 13.27 -2.19 9.33
C GLU A 71 12.71 -3.19 8.32
N ALA A 72 11.40 -3.48 8.38
CA ALA A 72 10.73 -4.32 7.41
C ALA A 72 10.89 -3.77 5.98
N ALA A 73 10.79 -2.45 5.80
CA ALA A 73 10.98 -1.81 4.51
C ALA A 73 12.39 -2.03 3.95
N ARG A 74 13.41 -1.90 4.81
CA ARG A 74 14.82 -2.14 4.46
C ARG A 74 15.05 -3.60 4.04
N HIS A 75 14.51 -4.57 4.78
CA HIS A 75 14.66 -5.99 4.43
C HIS A 75 13.91 -6.34 3.15
N LEU A 76 12.64 -5.96 3.03
CA LEU A 76 11.80 -6.31 1.88
C LEU A 76 12.31 -5.70 0.57
N ARG A 77 12.87 -4.48 0.59
CA ARG A 77 13.49 -3.86 -0.60
C ARG A 77 14.69 -4.65 -1.12
N ARG A 78 15.47 -5.29 -0.24
CA ARG A 78 16.60 -6.13 -0.66
C ARG A 78 16.16 -7.41 -1.35
N LEU A 79 14.98 -7.93 -0.99
CA LEU A 79 14.38 -9.10 -1.64
C LEU A 79 13.70 -8.77 -2.97
N TRP A 80 13.41 -7.50 -3.22
CA TRP A 80 12.71 -7.00 -4.41
C TRP A 80 13.67 -6.36 -5.44
N SER A 81 14.95 -6.73 -5.40
CA SER A 81 16.01 -6.24 -6.29
C SER A 81 15.95 -6.86 -7.69
#